data_AF-A0A930QPD6-F1
#
_entry.id   AF-A0A930QPD6-F1
#
_cell.length_a   1.000
_cell.length_b   1.000
_cell.length_c   1.000
_cell.angle_alpha   90.00
_cell.angle_beta   90.00
_cell.angle_gamma   90.00
#
_symmetry.space_group_name_H-M   'P 1'
#
loop_
_entity.id
_entity.type
_entity.pdbx_description
1 polymer ?
#
loop_
_entity_poly.entity_id
_entity_poly.type
_entity_poly.pdbx_seq_one_letter_code
_entity_poly.pdbx_strand_id
1 'polypeptide(L)'
;MVWEWRLADGRRRGRNLYGDEAIPPQPPAEKTPKLLRAMRSLVKTSTNFWQSRSELFLKQARLMANYEDDYDYRGTVNQYFPTYDSLTDPELRGYFTWRTKVRRGAVERRGMSYAALYVYELLALVGCTSPMDAYERLHSFGRAYGALDPQILRYLKDWERALIIYYGLSPALLEE
;
A
#
# COMPACT_ATOMS: atom_id res chain seq x y z
N MET A 1 -17.63 18.97 21.30
CA MET A 1 -16.64 19.99 20.87
C MET A 1 -17.05 20.48 19.50
N VAL A 2 -17.58 21.70 19.46
CA VAL A 2 -18.15 22.35 18.27
C VAL A 2 -17.05 23.22 17.68
N TRP A 3 -16.72 23.02 16.40
CA TRP A 3 -15.80 23.89 15.67
C TRP A 3 -16.61 24.92 14.89
N GLU A 4 -16.59 26.16 15.35
CA GLU A 4 -17.25 27.30 14.71
C GLU A 4 -16.22 28.04 13.85
N TRP A 5 -16.32 27.91 12.53
CA TRP A 5 -15.48 28.66 11.60
C TRP A 5 -16.02 30.09 11.45
N ARG A 6 -15.40 31.05 12.13
CA ARG A 6 -15.55 32.47 11.77
C ARG A 6 -14.67 32.76 10.55
N LEU A 7 -15.30 33.01 9.42
CA LEU A 7 -14.66 33.66 8.27
C LEU A 7 -14.36 35.11 8.67
N ALA A 8 -13.08 35.43 8.87
CA ALA A 8 -12.62 36.78 9.11
C ALA A 8 -12.71 37.60 7.82
N ASP A 9 -13.35 38.76 7.96
CA ASP A 9 -13.68 39.74 6.95
C ASP A 9 -12.47 40.22 6.13
N GLY A 10 -12.69 40.40 4.83
CA GLY A 10 -11.69 40.79 3.86
C GLY A 10 -11.41 42.28 3.91
N ARG A 11 -10.17 42.65 4.26
CA ARG A 11 -9.39 43.77 3.69
C ARG A 11 -8.11 43.96 4.51
N ARG A 12 -6.96 43.55 3.97
CA ARG A 12 -5.66 44.19 4.25
C ARG A 12 -4.62 43.85 3.18
N ARG A 13 -4.40 44.85 2.33
CA ARG A 13 -3.16 45.28 1.66
C ARG A 13 -1.93 44.39 1.89
N GLY A 14 -1.37 43.90 0.78
CA GLY A 14 -0.13 43.14 0.76
C GLY A 14 1.06 43.89 1.36
N ARG A 15 1.62 43.29 2.40
CA ARG A 15 3.02 43.32 2.86
C ARG A 15 3.09 42.26 3.96
N ASN A 16 4.03 41.31 3.86
CA ASN A 16 4.31 40.19 4.77
C ASN A 16 3.63 38.85 4.41
N LEU A 17 3.82 38.35 3.17
CA LEU A 17 3.38 37.00 2.81
C LEU A 17 4.37 35.89 3.25
N TYR A 18 5.58 36.26 3.66
CA TYR A 18 6.58 35.33 4.18
C TYR A 18 7.25 35.96 5.39
N GLY A 19 7.09 35.34 6.56
CA GLY A 19 7.83 35.62 7.77
C GLY A 19 8.50 34.33 8.24
N ASP A 20 9.62 34.46 8.94
CA ASP A 20 10.31 33.33 9.58
C ASP A 20 9.45 32.77 10.72
N GLU A 21 8.46 31.94 10.37
CA GLU A 21 7.73 31.14 11.34
C GLU A 21 8.52 29.88 11.68
N ALA A 22 8.69 29.64 12.99
CA ALA A 22 9.27 28.40 13.45
C ALA A 22 8.40 27.23 12.97
N ILE A 23 9.03 26.24 12.33
CA ILE A 23 8.35 25.00 11.92
C ILE A 23 7.67 24.42 13.18
N PRO A 24 6.35 24.20 13.18
CA PRO A 24 5.66 23.61 14.32
C PRO A 24 6.39 22.33 14.76
N PRO A 25 6.60 22.12 16.07
CA PRO A 25 7.29 20.95 16.55
C PRO A 25 6.56 19.71 16.01
N GLN A 26 7.33 18.80 15.38
CA GLN A 26 6.73 17.58 14.87
C GLN A 26 6.12 16.81 16.05
N PRO A 27 4.90 16.24 15.89
CA PRO A 27 4.32 15.40 16.92
C PRO A 27 5.32 14.28 17.27
N PRO A 28 5.40 13.87 18.54
CA PRO A 28 6.33 12.84 18.97
C PRO A 28 6.14 11.58 18.11
N ALA A 29 7.26 11.03 17.64
CA ALA A 29 7.24 9.85 16.78
C ALA A 29 6.51 8.70 17.49
N GLU A 30 5.46 8.21 16.86
CA GLU A 30 4.71 7.08 17.37
C GLU A 30 5.59 5.82 17.38
N LYS A 31 5.40 4.94 18.38
CA LYS A 31 6.26 3.75 18.52
C LYS A 31 6.00 2.77 17.38
N THR A 32 6.92 2.72 16.42
CA THR A 32 6.88 1.74 15.33
C THR A 32 6.98 0.30 15.85
N PRO A 33 6.07 -0.61 15.45
CA PRO A 33 6.11 -2.03 15.81
C PRO A 33 7.46 -2.69 15.52
N LYS A 34 7.88 -3.63 16.38
CA LYS A 34 9.19 -4.30 16.25
C LYS A 34 9.38 -4.95 14.88
N LEU A 35 8.35 -5.62 14.36
CA LEU A 35 8.43 -6.30 13.08
C LEU A 35 8.54 -5.30 11.91
N LEU A 36 7.84 -4.17 11.96
CA LEU A 36 7.95 -3.12 10.95
C LEU A 36 9.37 -2.52 10.93
N ARG A 37 9.98 -2.31 12.11
CA ARG A 37 11.39 -1.89 12.20
C ARG A 37 12.35 -2.92 11.62
N ALA A 38 12.13 -4.22 11.88
CA ALA A 38 12.93 -5.30 11.30
C ALA A 38 12.79 -5.37 9.76
N MET A 39 11.57 -5.17 9.25
CA MET A 39 11.32 -5.07 7.82
C MET A 39 12.07 -3.89 7.18
N ARG A 40 12.10 -2.74 7.85
CA ARG A 40 12.87 -1.56 7.40
C ARG A 40 14.37 -1.81 7.38
N SER A 41 14.91 -2.56 8.33
CA SER A 41 16.35 -2.87 8.35
C SER A 41 16.80 -3.74 7.18
N LEU A 42 15.90 -4.52 6.56
CA LEU A 42 16.26 -5.34 5.38
C LEU A 42 16.80 -4.50 4.21
N VAL A 43 16.33 -3.26 4.06
CA VAL A 43 16.82 -2.33 3.03
C VAL A 43 18.20 -1.80 3.42
N LYS A 44 18.35 -1.37 4.69
CA LYS A 44 19.58 -0.74 5.20
C LYS A 44 20.75 -1.71 5.32
N THR A 45 20.47 -2.98 5.62
CA THR A 45 21.48 -4.03 5.84
C THR A 45 21.75 -4.83 4.57
N SER A 46 21.18 -4.47 3.42
CA SER A 46 21.53 -5.10 2.16
C SER A 46 23.01 -4.84 1.84
N THR A 47 23.84 -5.86 2.02
CA THR A 47 25.27 -5.84 1.66
C THR A 47 25.51 -5.92 0.15
N ASN A 48 24.47 -6.24 -0.62
CA ASN A 48 24.53 -6.31 -2.07
C ASN A 48 24.02 -5.00 -2.66
N PHE A 49 24.95 -4.19 -3.14
CA PHE A 49 24.67 -2.93 -3.83
C PHE A 49 23.82 -3.10 -5.11
N TRP A 50 23.71 -4.34 -5.60
CA TRP A 50 23.00 -4.71 -6.82
C TRP A 50 21.58 -5.27 -6.60
N GLN A 51 21.09 -5.32 -5.36
CA GLN A 51 19.73 -5.81 -5.10
C GLN A 51 18.69 -4.86 -5.70
N SER A 52 17.77 -5.41 -6.48
CA SER A 52 16.70 -4.63 -7.08
C SER A 52 15.64 -4.26 -6.04
N ARG A 53 14.88 -3.18 -6.30
CA ARG A 53 13.73 -2.80 -5.44
C ARG A 53 12.70 -3.93 -5.33
N SER A 54 12.52 -4.71 -6.39
CA SER A 54 11.60 -5.85 -6.42
C SER A 54 12.06 -7.00 -5.52
N GLU A 55 13.37 -7.29 -5.48
CA GLU A 55 13.94 -8.30 -4.58
C GLU A 55 13.81 -7.90 -3.12
N LEU A 56 14.08 -6.62 -2.81
CA LEU A 56 13.90 -6.09 -1.45
C LEU A 56 12.43 -6.14 -1.03
N PHE A 57 11.53 -5.71 -1.91
CA PHE A 57 10.09 -5.82 -1.68
C PHE A 57 9.69 -7.26 -1.37
N LEU A 58 10.15 -8.25 -2.15
CA LEU A 58 9.83 -9.66 -1.94
C LEU A 58 10.29 -10.16 -0.57
N LYS A 59 11.51 -9.80 -0.15
CA LYS A 59 12.02 -10.17 1.19
C LYS A 59 11.19 -9.55 2.30
N GLN A 60 10.84 -8.28 2.16
CA GLN A 60 9.98 -7.59 3.12
C GLN A 60 8.57 -8.20 3.14
N ALA A 61 7.97 -8.49 1.99
CA ALA A 61 6.64 -9.07 1.88
C ALA A 61 6.57 -10.47 2.49
N ARG A 62 7.59 -11.31 2.28
CA ARG A 62 7.70 -12.62 2.93
C ARG A 62 7.81 -12.50 4.46
N LEU A 63 8.60 -11.55 4.96
CA LEU A 63 8.68 -11.29 6.41
C LEU A 63 7.32 -10.86 6.99
N MET A 64 6.55 -10.08 6.24
CA MET A 64 5.26 -9.53 6.64
C MET A 64 4.07 -10.39 6.21
N ALA A 65 4.30 -11.62 5.73
CA ALA A 65 3.25 -12.46 5.15
C ALA A 65 2.06 -12.65 6.09
N ASN A 66 2.32 -12.86 7.38
CA ASN A 66 1.30 -13.07 8.42
C ASN A 66 1.10 -11.86 9.34
N TYR A 67 1.74 -10.72 9.03
CA TYR A 67 1.58 -9.52 9.85
C TYR A 67 0.19 -8.92 9.63
N GLU A 68 -0.50 -8.67 10.73
CA GLU A 68 -1.78 -7.98 10.79
C GLU A 68 -1.64 -6.73 11.65
N ASP A 69 -2.54 -5.78 11.43
CA ASP A 69 -2.48 -4.47 12.05
C ASP A 69 -3.89 -3.87 12.22
N ASP A 70 -4.03 -2.91 13.13
CA ASP A 70 -5.28 -2.26 13.53
C ASP A 70 -5.18 -0.73 13.65
N TYR A 71 -4.17 -0.14 13.01
CA TYR A 71 -3.85 1.28 13.05
C TYR A 71 -4.86 2.17 12.29
N ASP A 72 -5.42 3.19 12.97
CA ASP A 72 -6.32 4.18 12.34
C ASP A 72 -5.54 5.21 11.53
N TYR A 73 -5.18 4.85 10.29
CA TYR A 73 -4.62 5.77 9.31
C TYR A 73 -5.73 6.35 8.41
N ARG A 74 -5.82 7.68 8.34
CA ARG A 74 -6.83 8.41 7.55
C ARG A 74 -6.27 9.12 6.31
N GLY A 75 -4.97 9.00 6.06
CA GLY A 75 -4.35 9.58 4.88
C GLY A 75 -4.58 8.75 3.62
N THR A 76 -4.33 9.37 2.46
CA THR A 76 -4.32 8.71 1.16
C THR A 76 -2.89 8.65 0.65
N VAL A 77 -2.48 7.49 0.14
CA VAL A 77 -1.15 7.31 -0.45
C VAL A 77 -1.29 7.26 -1.97
N ASN A 78 -0.54 8.11 -2.66
CA ASN A 78 -0.46 8.10 -4.12
C ASN A 78 1.01 8.17 -4.57
N GLN A 79 1.55 6.99 -4.84
CA GLN A 79 2.92 6.73 -5.28
C GLN A 79 2.88 5.89 -6.55
N TYR A 80 3.73 6.24 -7.52
CA TYR A 80 3.88 5.49 -8.77
C TYR A 80 4.79 4.28 -8.54
N PHE A 81 4.31 3.07 -8.89
CA PHE A 81 4.98 1.79 -8.60
C PHE A 81 5.45 1.65 -7.14
N PRO A 82 4.52 1.62 -6.17
CA PRO A 82 4.87 1.60 -4.76
C PRO A 82 5.55 0.29 -4.35
N THR A 83 6.52 0.42 -3.46
CA THR A 83 7.08 -0.68 -2.65
C THR A 83 6.86 -0.30 -1.19
N TYR A 84 7.06 -1.22 -0.24
CA TYR A 84 6.96 -0.85 1.17
C TYR A 84 7.90 0.27 1.57
N ASP A 85 9.09 0.31 0.95
CA ASP A 85 10.05 1.37 1.21
C ASP A 85 9.58 2.76 0.74
N SER A 86 8.65 2.81 -0.23
CA SER A 86 8.08 4.06 -0.75
C SER A 86 7.12 4.74 0.23
N LEU A 87 6.63 4.03 1.24
CA LEU A 87 5.67 4.53 2.22
C LEU A 87 6.40 4.92 3.51
N THR A 88 5.87 5.88 4.25
CA THR A 88 6.26 6.19 5.65
C THR A 88 5.75 5.11 6.61
N ASP A 89 6.25 5.11 7.86
CA ASP A 89 5.81 4.13 8.86
C ASP A 89 4.29 4.19 9.14
N PRO A 90 3.66 5.38 9.35
CA PRO A 90 2.20 5.46 9.50
C PRO A 90 1.43 4.97 8.26
N GLU A 91 1.94 5.27 7.06
CA GLU A 91 1.34 4.79 5.80
C GLU A 91 1.42 3.27 5.66
N LEU A 92 2.52 2.65 6.10
CA LEU A 92 2.65 1.20 6.12
C LEU A 92 1.74 0.55 7.15
N ARG A 93 1.64 1.11 8.36
CA ARG A 93 0.68 0.66 9.38
C ARG A 93 -0.75 0.71 8.82
N GLY A 94 -1.10 1.80 8.14
CA GLY A 94 -2.36 1.95 7.44
C GLY A 94 -2.58 0.90 6.34
N TYR A 95 -1.52 0.60 5.56
CA TYR A 95 -1.56 -0.44 4.55
C TYR A 95 -1.82 -1.83 5.15
N PHE A 96 -1.07 -2.22 6.19
CA PHE A 96 -1.26 -3.53 6.82
C PHE A 96 -2.61 -3.66 7.51
N THR A 97 -3.16 -2.57 8.04
CA THR A 97 -4.52 -2.54 8.60
C THR A 97 -5.56 -2.77 7.50
N TRP A 98 -5.43 -2.05 6.38
CA TRP A 98 -6.30 -2.22 5.23
C TRP A 98 -6.18 -3.63 4.61
N ARG A 99 -4.96 -4.15 4.44
CA ARG A 99 -4.70 -5.51 3.95
C ARG A 99 -5.32 -6.57 4.86
N THR A 100 -5.28 -6.36 6.18
CA THR A 100 -5.93 -7.25 7.15
C THR A 100 -7.44 -7.32 6.90
N LYS A 101 -8.09 -6.17 6.69
CA LYS A 101 -9.51 -6.12 6.33
C LYS A 101 -9.81 -6.79 4.99
N VAL A 102 -9.01 -6.52 3.96
CA VAL A 102 -9.16 -7.11 2.62
C VAL A 102 -9.09 -8.64 2.67
N ARG A 103 -8.13 -9.19 3.42
CA ARG A 103 -8.00 -10.65 3.61
C ARG A 103 -9.16 -11.27 4.37
N ARG A 104 -9.90 -10.48 5.15
CA ARG A 104 -11.15 -10.88 5.83
C ARG A 104 -12.40 -10.59 5.00
N GLY A 105 -12.25 -10.17 3.74
CA GLY A 105 -13.35 -9.88 2.81
C GLY A 105 -13.89 -8.46 2.87
N ALA A 106 -13.38 -7.60 3.76
CA ALA A 106 -13.80 -6.20 3.88
C ALA A 106 -12.90 -5.30 3.02
N VAL A 107 -13.27 -5.15 1.74
CA VAL A 107 -12.53 -4.31 0.77
C VAL A 107 -13.04 -2.87 0.83
N GLU A 108 -12.17 -1.94 1.20
CA GLU A 108 -12.44 -0.50 1.25
C GLU A 108 -11.60 0.27 0.21
N ARG A 109 -12.10 1.39 -0.29
CA ARG A 109 -11.30 2.29 -1.16
C ARG A 109 -10.26 3.04 -0.33
N ARG A 110 -8.97 2.85 -0.61
CA ARG A 110 -7.85 3.57 0.06
C ARG A 110 -6.84 4.21 -0.89
N GLY A 111 -6.96 3.95 -2.19
CA GLY A 111 -6.12 4.54 -3.23
C GLY A 111 -5.32 3.50 -4.01
N MET A 112 -4.85 3.89 -5.19
CA MET A 112 -4.21 2.98 -6.14
C MET A 112 -2.92 2.35 -5.56
N SER A 113 -2.19 3.04 -4.69
CA SER A 113 -0.93 2.52 -4.16
C SER A 113 -1.10 1.32 -3.24
N TYR A 114 -2.12 1.32 -2.37
CA TYR A 114 -2.42 0.17 -1.51
C TYR A 114 -2.88 -1.02 -2.35
N ALA A 115 -3.75 -0.76 -3.33
CA ALA A 115 -4.23 -1.81 -4.22
C ALA A 115 -3.09 -2.43 -5.04
N ALA A 116 -2.17 -1.61 -5.57
CA ALA A 116 -0.98 -2.09 -6.28
C ALA A 116 -0.07 -2.94 -5.38
N LEU A 117 0.21 -2.50 -4.15
CA LEU A 117 1.02 -3.28 -3.19
C LEU A 117 0.40 -4.66 -2.93
N TYR A 118 -0.92 -4.71 -2.72
CA TYR A 118 -1.61 -5.97 -2.48
C TYR A 118 -1.57 -6.90 -3.68
N VAL A 119 -1.74 -6.38 -4.89
CA VAL A 119 -1.55 -7.17 -6.11
C VAL A 119 -0.12 -7.69 -6.22
N TYR A 120 0.89 -6.87 -5.92
CA TYR A 120 2.29 -7.32 -5.96
C TYR A 120 2.57 -8.45 -4.97
N GLU A 121 1.96 -8.42 -3.79
CA GLU A 121 2.00 -9.54 -2.86
C GLU A 121 1.41 -10.81 -3.46
N LEU A 122 0.23 -10.72 -4.09
CA LEU A 122 -0.42 -11.88 -4.72
C LEU A 122 0.41 -12.45 -5.89
N LEU A 123 0.95 -11.58 -6.76
CA LEU A 123 1.84 -11.98 -7.86
C LEU A 123 3.10 -12.69 -7.35
N ALA A 124 3.57 -12.31 -6.17
CA ALA A 124 4.70 -12.91 -5.48
C ALA A 124 4.33 -14.13 -4.60
N LEU A 125 3.06 -14.58 -4.64
CA LEU A 125 2.49 -15.66 -3.82
C LEU A 125 2.61 -15.44 -2.31
N VAL A 126 2.66 -14.18 -1.86
CA VAL A 126 2.82 -13.85 -0.45
C VAL A 126 1.51 -14.06 0.31
N GLY A 127 1.50 -15.06 1.18
CA GLY A 127 0.30 -15.44 1.94
C GLY A 127 -0.70 -16.26 1.13
N CYS A 128 -0.28 -16.82 -0.01
CA CYS A 128 -1.05 -17.75 -0.83
C CYS A 128 -0.50 -19.19 -0.65
N THR A 129 -1.36 -20.20 -0.75
CA THR A 129 -0.96 -21.62 -0.62
C THR A 129 -0.53 -22.24 -1.94
N SER A 130 -0.99 -21.70 -3.07
CA SER A 130 -0.63 -22.14 -4.41
C SER A 130 -0.75 -20.99 -5.41
N PRO A 131 -0.19 -21.12 -6.62
CA PRO A 131 -0.43 -20.15 -7.70
C PRO A 131 -1.90 -20.01 -8.07
N MET A 132 -2.69 -21.09 -7.96
CA MET A 132 -4.14 -21.04 -8.20
C MET A 132 -4.87 -20.23 -7.11
N ASP A 133 -4.51 -20.40 -5.84
CA ASP A 133 -5.04 -19.57 -4.74
C ASP A 133 -4.69 -18.09 -4.94
N ALA A 134 -3.49 -17.78 -5.44
CA ALA A 134 -3.13 -16.41 -5.80
C ALA A 134 -3.98 -15.85 -6.94
N TYR A 135 -4.26 -16.65 -7.98
CA TYR A 135 -5.15 -16.28 -9.08
C TYR A 135 -6.57 -15.99 -8.59
N GLU A 136 -7.17 -16.89 -7.82
CA GLU A 136 -8.53 -16.74 -7.31
C GLU A 136 -8.66 -15.50 -6.43
N ARG A 137 -7.67 -15.25 -5.56
CA ARG A 137 -7.62 -14.03 -4.73
C ARG A 137 -7.45 -12.78 -5.56
N LEU A 138 -6.58 -12.79 -6.57
CA LEU A 138 -6.36 -11.66 -7.46
C LEU A 138 -7.64 -11.32 -8.23
N HIS A 139 -8.30 -12.35 -8.76
CA HIS A 139 -9.54 -12.22 -9.51
C HIS A 139 -10.69 -11.72 -8.63
N SER A 140 -10.88 -12.31 -7.45
CA SER A 140 -11.90 -11.85 -6.48
C SER A 140 -11.64 -10.42 -6.00
N PHE A 141 -10.38 -10.09 -5.70
CA PHE A 141 -9.98 -8.72 -5.34
C PHE A 141 -10.25 -7.75 -6.49
N GLY A 142 -9.94 -8.15 -7.73
CA GLY A 142 -10.18 -7.35 -8.93
C GLY A 142 -11.64 -6.99 -9.12
N ARG A 143 -12.56 -7.94 -8.91
CA ARG A 143 -14.01 -7.68 -8.95
C ARG A 143 -14.46 -6.74 -7.83
N ALA A 144 -14.04 -6.99 -6.59
CA ALA A 144 -14.46 -6.21 -5.44
C ALA A 144 -13.89 -4.78 -5.45
N TYR A 145 -12.59 -4.64 -5.66
CA TYR A 145 -11.92 -3.34 -5.68
C TYR A 145 -12.16 -2.58 -6.98
N GLY A 146 -12.30 -3.27 -8.12
CA GLY A 146 -12.62 -2.64 -9.41
C GLY A 146 -13.98 -1.95 -9.42
N ALA A 147 -14.95 -2.44 -8.64
CA ALA A 147 -16.22 -1.73 -8.43
C ALA A 147 -16.06 -0.41 -7.66
N LEU A 148 -15.02 -0.30 -6.83
CA LEU A 148 -14.73 0.89 -6.01
C LEU A 148 -13.81 1.89 -6.74
N ASP A 149 -12.85 1.37 -7.51
CA ASP A 149 -11.88 2.15 -8.27
C ASP A 149 -11.55 1.48 -9.62
N PRO A 150 -12.31 1.79 -10.68
CA PRO A 150 -12.16 1.12 -11.99
C PRO A 150 -10.78 1.29 -12.64
N GLN A 151 -9.96 2.24 -12.18
CA GLN A 151 -8.62 2.47 -12.72
C GLN A 151 -7.74 1.22 -12.62
N ILE A 152 -7.95 0.39 -11.60
CA ILE A 152 -7.17 -0.83 -11.37
C ILE A 152 -7.41 -1.90 -12.46
N LEU A 153 -8.61 -1.91 -13.07
CA LEU A 153 -9.01 -2.92 -14.05
C LEU A 153 -8.13 -2.89 -15.29
N ARG A 154 -7.59 -1.71 -15.63
CA ARG A 154 -6.65 -1.55 -16.76
C ARG A 154 -5.36 -2.34 -16.58
N TYR A 155 -4.95 -2.58 -15.34
CA TYR A 155 -3.71 -3.28 -15.01
C TYR A 155 -3.96 -4.74 -14.62
N LEU A 156 -5.11 -5.04 -14.01
CA LEU A 156 -5.46 -6.37 -13.54
C LEU A 156 -5.41 -7.42 -14.65
N LYS A 157 -5.92 -7.11 -15.85
CA LYS A 157 -5.90 -8.05 -16.98
C LYS A 157 -4.48 -8.49 -17.34
N ASP A 158 -3.54 -7.54 -17.37
CA ASP A 158 -2.14 -7.86 -17.68
C ASP A 158 -1.47 -8.63 -16.55
N TRP A 159 -1.80 -8.32 -15.29
CA TRP A 159 -1.29 -9.00 -14.11
C TRP A 159 -1.82 -10.43 -13.97
N GLU A 160 -3.11 -10.68 -14.19
CA GLU A 160 -3.70 -12.02 -14.20
C GLU A 160 -3.07 -12.88 -15.30
N ARG A 161 -2.95 -12.32 -16.53
CA ARG A 161 -2.26 -13.00 -17.63
C ARG A 161 -0.81 -13.32 -17.28
N ALA A 162 -0.08 -12.37 -16.70
CA ALA A 162 1.30 -12.60 -16.29
C ALA A 162 1.43 -13.70 -15.24
N LEU A 163 0.52 -13.74 -14.25
CA LEU A 163 0.47 -14.79 -13.24
C LEU A 163 0.23 -16.17 -13.87
N ILE A 164 -0.75 -16.28 -14.77
CA ILE A 164 -1.07 -17.52 -15.48
C ILE A 164 0.14 -18.04 -16.25
N ILE A 165 0.78 -17.18 -17.04
CA ILE A 165 1.94 -17.56 -17.87
C ILE A 165 3.14 -17.93 -16.98
N TYR A 166 3.45 -17.10 -15.99
CA TYR A 166 4.66 -17.27 -15.17
C TYR A 166 4.63 -18.55 -14.32
N TYR A 167 3.47 -18.88 -13.75
CA TYR A 167 3.32 -20.07 -12.91
C TYR A 167 2.76 -21.29 -13.67
N GLY A 168 2.52 -21.19 -14.97
CA GLY A 168 2.05 -22.29 -15.81
C GLY A 168 0.64 -22.78 -15.42
N LEU A 169 -0.27 -21.85 -15.09
CA LEU A 169 -1.68 -22.18 -14.84
C LEU A 169 -2.38 -22.60 -16.14
N SER A 170 -3.59 -23.16 -16.01
CA SER A 170 -4.38 -23.59 -17.17
C SER A 170 -4.61 -22.43 -18.15
N PRO A 171 -4.31 -22.60 -19.45
CA PRO A 171 -4.58 -21.59 -20.47
C PRO A 171 -6.05 -21.20 -20.59
N ALA A 172 -6.97 -22.08 -20.17
CA ALA A 172 -8.40 -21.79 -20.16
C ALA A 172 -8.76 -20.55 -19.32
N LEU A 173 -7.94 -20.23 -18.31
CA LEU A 173 -8.11 -19.02 -17.48
C LEU A 173 -7.84 -17.71 -18.23
N LEU A 174 -7.30 -17.76 -19.46
CA LEU A 174 -7.08 -16.59 -20.32
C LEU A 174 -8.30 -16.26 -21.18
N GLU A 175 -9.27 -17.18 -21.26
CA GLU A 175 -10.46 -17.06 -22.11
C GLU A 175 -11.71 -16.56 -21.33
N GLU A 176 -11.63 -16.48 -20.01
CA GLU A 176 -12.61 -15.81 -19.11
C GLU A 176 -12.47 -14.28 -19.12
#